data_AF-A0A7U3VP82-F1
#
_entry.id   AF-A0A7U3VP82-F1
#
_cell.length_a   1.000
_cell.length_b   1.000
_cell.length_c   1.000
_cell.angle_alpha   90.00
_cell.angle_beta   90.00
_cell.angle_gamma   90.00
#
_symmetry.space_group_name_H-M   'P 1'
#
loop_
_entity.id
_entity.type
_entity.pdbx_description
1 polymer ?
#
loop_
_entity_poly.entity_id
_entity_poly.type
_entity_poly.pdbx_seq_one_letter_code
_entity_poly.pdbx_strand_id
1 'polypeptide(L)'
;MKESIRMSSVHPRGFTCGQRTFVPPGLVTAVLGVANSVPPAWDGLVYSPDDVGRLLVCTLQAHRGRVHHGVVLNLRGPDAGTVWAAWRDGAEPYLAILLPDCPGATADGGEGCSEFAGHPGAHGWELADPVMPPALLALFGPLLAEQDRPPDGRVLDAATRFHRPTTNRNPAR
;
A
#
# COMPACT_ATOMS: atom_id res chain seq x y z
N MET A 1 -31.10 31.72 -6.92
CA MET A 1 -30.40 30.55 -7.50
C MET A 1 -29.00 30.55 -6.92
N LYS A 2 -28.62 29.55 -6.11
CA LYS A 2 -27.28 29.47 -5.51
C LYS A 2 -26.39 28.69 -6.46
N GLU A 3 -25.42 29.37 -7.07
CA GLU A 3 -24.36 28.71 -7.85
C GLU A 3 -23.37 28.05 -6.87
N SER A 4 -23.35 26.73 -6.89
CA SER A 4 -22.37 25.94 -6.15
C SER A 4 -21.03 26.01 -6.87
N ILE A 5 -20.06 26.71 -6.27
CA ILE A 5 -18.65 26.69 -6.65
C ILE A 5 -18.15 25.25 -6.54
N ARG A 6 -17.99 24.56 -7.67
CA ARG A 6 -17.23 23.31 -7.73
C ARG A 6 -15.76 23.69 -7.69
N MET A 7 -15.12 23.51 -6.54
CA MET A 7 -13.66 23.52 -6.48
C MET A 7 -13.13 22.31 -7.26
N SER A 8 -12.75 22.54 -8.51
CA SER A 8 -11.99 21.58 -9.30
C SER A 8 -10.59 21.46 -8.71
N SER A 9 -10.34 20.44 -7.88
CA SER A 9 -8.97 20.09 -7.49
C SER A 9 -8.19 19.58 -8.70
N VAL A 10 -7.41 20.49 -9.29
CA VAL A 10 -6.34 20.17 -10.23
C VAL A 10 -5.22 19.50 -9.44
N HIS A 11 -5.16 18.17 -9.43
CA HIS A 11 -4.04 17.45 -8.84
C HIS A 11 -2.83 17.56 -9.77
N PRO A 12 -1.65 18.01 -9.29
CA PRO A 12 -0.45 18.08 -10.12
C PRO A 12 0.01 16.68 -10.52
N ARG A 13 0.48 16.53 -11.76
CA ARG A 13 1.06 15.29 -12.28
C ARG A 13 2.37 15.04 -11.53
N GLY A 14 2.33 14.20 -10.50
CA GLY A 14 3.50 13.89 -9.68
C GLY A 14 3.22 13.58 -8.20
N PHE A 15 1.98 13.58 -7.74
CA PHE A 15 1.64 13.20 -6.36
C PHE A 15 0.98 11.83 -6.27
N THR A 16 1.04 11.19 -5.11
CA THR A 16 0.23 10.01 -4.77
C THR A 16 -1.24 10.40 -4.56
N CYS A 17 -2.16 9.45 -4.76
CA CYS A 17 -3.60 9.65 -4.60
C CYS A 17 -4.00 9.89 -3.14
N GLY A 18 -3.47 9.08 -2.22
CA GLY A 18 -3.62 9.26 -0.78
C GLY A 18 -5.02 9.01 -0.22
N GLN A 19 -6.00 8.58 -1.03
CA GLN A 19 -7.32 8.21 -0.54
C GLN A 19 -7.23 7.04 0.45
N ARG A 20 -8.07 7.06 1.49
CA ARG A 20 -8.01 6.10 2.60
C ARG A 20 -9.37 5.49 2.90
N THR A 21 -9.36 4.24 3.38
CA THR A 21 -10.55 3.57 3.92
C THR A 21 -10.14 2.46 4.88
N PHE A 22 -11.00 2.11 5.82
CA PHE A 22 -10.80 0.94 6.68
C PHE A 22 -11.14 -0.36 5.94
N VAL A 23 -10.50 -1.45 6.37
CA VAL A 23 -10.80 -2.81 5.90
C VAL A 23 -11.99 -3.37 6.70
N PRO A 24 -13.14 -3.66 6.06
CA PRO A 24 -14.28 -4.23 6.76
C PRO A 24 -14.03 -5.72 7.09
N PRO A 25 -14.66 -6.27 8.15
CA PRO A 25 -14.46 -7.67 8.55
C PRO A 25 -14.71 -8.68 7.43
N GLY A 26 -15.69 -8.43 6.56
CA GLY A 26 -15.96 -9.29 5.41
C GLY A 26 -14.79 -9.37 4.42
N LEU A 27 -14.05 -8.27 4.25
CA LEU A 27 -12.87 -8.24 3.39
C LEU A 27 -11.70 -9.01 4.02
N VAL A 28 -11.54 -8.98 5.35
CA VAL A 28 -10.51 -9.78 6.05
C VAL A 28 -10.68 -11.27 5.72
N THR A 29 -11.91 -11.79 5.84
CA THR A 29 -12.20 -13.19 5.50
C THR A 29 -11.86 -13.52 4.05
N ALA A 30 -12.21 -12.63 3.11
CA ALA A 30 -11.91 -12.82 1.70
C ALA A 30 -10.40 -12.82 1.42
N VAL A 31 -9.65 -11.90 2.02
CA VAL A 31 -8.19 -11.79 1.89
C VAL A 31 -7.51 -13.05 2.39
N LEU A 32 -7.89 -13.56 3.56
CA LEU A 32 -7.33 -14.79 4.11
C LEU A 32 -7.67 -16.01 3.26
N GLY A 33 -8.87 -16.05 2.68
CA GLY A 33 -9.27 -17.09 1.72
C GLY A 33 -8.35 -17.09 0.50
N VAL A 34 -8.06 -15.91 -0.06
CA VAL A 34 -7.11 -15.77 -1.19
C VAL A 34 -5.70 -16.17 -0.76
N ALA A 35 -5.17 -15.57 0.31
CA ALA A 35 -3.78 -15.74 0.74
C ALA A 35 -3.44 -17.18 1.11
N ASN A 36 -4.35 -17.88 1.80
CA ASN A 36 -4.13 -19.26 2.24
C ASN A 36 -4.50 -20.29 1.17
N SER A 37 -5.04 -19.87 0.01
CA SER A 37 -5.26 -20.74 -1.15
C SER A 37 -4.05 -20.81 -2.09
N VAL A 38 -3.11 -19.87 -1.97
CA VAL A 38 -1.84 -19.90 -2.70
C VAL A 38 -0.94 -20.92 -2.00
N PRO A 39 -0.40 -21.92 -2.71
CA PRO A 39 0.58 -22.83 -2.12
C PRO A 39 1.72 -22.02 -1.50
N PRO A 40 2.08 -22.24 -0.22
CA PRO A 40 3.12 -21.46 0.41
C PRO A 40 4.43 -21.71 -0.33
N ALA A 41 4.96 -20.67 -0.98
CA ALA A 41 6.29 -20.70 -1.59
C ALA A 41 7.39 -20.77 -0.51
N TRP A 42 7.05 -20.46 0.75
CA TRP A 42 7.95 -20.41 1.89
C TRP A 42 7.25 -21.06 3.11
N ASP A 43 7.94 -22.02 3.75
CA ASP A 43 7.74 -22.61 5.11
C ASP A 43 6.35 -23.09 5.58
N GLY A 44 5.32 -23.14 4.74
CA GLY A 44 4.00 -23.60 5.19
C GLY A 44 3.24 -22.57 6.03
N LEU A 45 3.60 -21.29 5.92
CA LEU A 45 2.92 -20.19 6.59
C LEU A 45 1.41 -20.17 6.30
N VAL A 46 0.63 -19.90 7.35
CA VAL A 46 -0.81 -19.62 7.26
C VAL A 46 -1.04 -18.21 7.80
N TYR A 47 -1.68 -17.36 7.00
CA TYR A 47 -2.02 -16.00 7.40
C TYR A 47 -3.22 -15.98 8.33
N SER A 48 -3.18 -15.05 9.27
CA SER A 48 -4.20 -14.79 10.28
C SER A 48 -4.78 -13.38 10.12
N PRO A 49 -5.92 -13.06 10.77
CA PRO A 49 -6.48 -11.71 10.74
C PRO A 49 -5.51 -10.60 11.19
N ASP A 50 -4.53 -10.91 12.03
CA ASP A 50 -3.54 -9.93 12.50
C ASP A 50 -2.49 -9.57 11.46
N ASP A 51 -2.33 -10.39 10.41
CA ASP A 51 -1.45 -10.09 9.27
C ASP A 51 -2.11 -9.11 8.28
N VAL A 52 -3.44 -8.98 8.34
CA VAL A 52 -4.23 -8.15 7.42
C VAL A 52 -4.18 -6.68 7.84
N GLY A 53 -3.80 -5.81 6.89
CA GLY A 53 -3.82 -4.37 7.08
C GLY A 53 -5.20 -3.88 7.47
N ARG A 54 -5.28 -2.95 8.43
CA ARG A 54 -6.56 -2.38 8.91
C ARG A 54 -7.00 -1.13 8.17
N LEU A 55 -6.03 -0.42 7.58
CA LEU A 55 -6.20 0.82 6.85
C LEU A 55 -5.61 0.66 5.44
N LEU A 56 -6.40 0.95 4.42
CA LEU A 56 -5.95 1.01 3.04
C LEU A 56 -5.61 2.45 2.68
N VAL A 57 -4.52 2.62 1.94
CA VAL A 57 -4.09 3.89 1.36
C VAL A 57 -3.84 3.68 -0.12
N CYS A 58 -4.39 4.56 -0.96
CA CYS A 58 -4.13 4.54 -2.39
C CYS A 58 -2.80 5.19 -2.70
N THR A 59 -1.80 4.38 -3.04
CA THR A 59 -0.42 4.81 -3.33
C THR A 59 -0.16 5.07 -4.82
N LEU A 60 -1.13 4.75 -5.68
CA LEU A 60 -1.10 5.11 -7.10
C LEU A 60 -0.95 6.62 -7.30
N GLN A 61 -0.40 7.02 -8.45
CA GLN A 61 -0.38 8.42 -8.87
C GLN A 61 -1.79 9.02 -8.82
N ALA A 62 -1.89 10.25 -8.32
CA ALA A 62 -3.11 11.02 -8.22
C ALA A 62 -3.89 10.96 -9.55
N HIS A 63 -5.11 10.44 -9.46
CA HIS A 63 -5.92 10.09 -10.62
C HIS A 63 -7.33 10.65 -10.52
N ARG A 64 -7.96 10.87 -11.70
CA ARG A 64 -9.37 11.30 -11.79
C ARG A 64 -10.35 10.13 -11.70
N GLY A 65 -9.85 8.89 -11.74
CA GLY A 65 -10.66 7.70 -11.54
C GLY A 65 -11.26 7.67 -10.15
N ARG A 66 -12.47 7.11 -10.02
CA ARG A 66 -13.17 6.93 -8.74
C ARG A 66 -12.83 5.62 -8.05
N VAL A 67 -11.99 4.78 -8.66
CA VAL A 67 -11.59 3.49 -8.11
C VAL A 67 -10.17 3.63 -7.61
N HIS A 68 -9.99 3.33 -6.33
CA HIS A 68 -8.73 3.33 -5.61
C HIS A 68 -8.28 1.90 -5.39
N HIS A 69 -6.97 1.70 -5.27
CA HIS A 69 -6.37 0.41 -4.97
C HIS A 69 -5.42 0.57 -3.79
N GLY A 70 -5.32 -0.47 -2.96
CA GLY A 70 -4.43 -0.45 -1.81
C GLY A 70 -4.04 -1.85 -1.42
N VAL A 71 -2.79 -1.98 -0.95
CA VAL A 71 -2.27 -3.23 -0.41
C VAL A 71 -3.01 -3.58 0.87
N VAL A 72 -3.50 -4.81 0.95
CA VAL A 72 -4.16 -5.34 2.14
C VAL A 72 -3.25 -6.32 2.88
N LEU A 73 -2.50 -7.13 2.12
CA LEU A 73 -1.59 -8.14 2.64
C LEU A 73 -0.48 -8.44 1.62
N ASN A 74 0.79 -8.32 2.03
CA ASN A 74 1.93 -8.77 1.23
C ASN A 74 2.21 -10.25 1.51
N LEU A 75 2.27 -11.08 0.48
CA LEU A 75 2.59 -12.50 0.67
C LEU A 75 4.10 -12.69 0.80
N ARG A 76 4.51 -13.54 1.75
CA ARG A 76 5.89 -13.95 1.94
C ARG A 76 6.27 -15.02 0.91
N GLY A 77 7.44 -14.86 0.32
CA GLY A 77 7.93 -15.75 -0.73
C GLY A 77 8.52 -14.93 -1.88
N PRO A 78 9.51 -15.48 -2.60
CA PRO A 78 9.85 -14.92 -3.91
C PRO A 78 8.63 -15.02 -4.81
N ASP A 79 8.30 -13.92 -5.50
CA ASP A 79 7.22 -13.85 -6.49
C ASP A 79 5.83 -14.25 -5.95
N ALA A 80 5.64 -14.23 -4.62
CA ALA A 80 4.36 -14.58 -3.99
C ALA A 80 3.28 -13.52 -4.28
N GLY A 81 3.70 -12.30 -4.61
CA GLY A 81 2.83 -11.19 -4.92
C GLY A 81 2.10 -10.63 -3.71
N THR A 82 1.06 -9.86 -4.00
CA THR A 82 0.39 -9.03 -3.01
C THR A 82 -1.12 -9.12 -3.17
N VAL A 83 -1.85 -9.22 -2.07
CA VAL A 83 -3.32 -9.13 -2.06
C VAL A 83 -3.72 -7.66 -1.98
N TRP A 84 -4.41 -7.21 -3.01
CA TRP A 84 -4.91 -5.85 -3.19
C TRP A 84 -6.40 -5.80 -2.94
N ALA A 85 -6.87 -4.63 -2.49
CA ALA A 85 -8.28 -4.30 -2.50
C ALA A 85 -8.56 -3.06 -3.35
N ALA A 86 -9.79 -3.00 -3.84
CA ALA A 86 -10.31 -1.85 -4.56
C ALA A 86 -11.54 -1.27 -3.86
N TRP A 87 -11.66 0.06 -3.87
CA TRP A 87 -12.83 0.77 -3.34
C TRP A 87 -13.15 2.01 -4.17
N ARG A 88 -14.34 2.57 -3.95
CA ARG A 88 -14.75 3.85 -4.52
C ARG A 88 -14.88 4.91 -3.43
N ASP A 89 -14.84 6.18 -3.83
CA ASP A 89 -15.06 7.30 -2.90
C ASP A 89 -16.33 7.08 -2.05
N GLY A 90 -16.17 7.07 -0.73
CA GLY A 90 -17.27 6.90 0.23
C GLY A 90 -17.90 5.50 0.28
N ALA A 91 -17.32 4.50 -0.41
CA ALA A 91 -17.77 3.12 -0.38
C ALA A 91 -16.77 2.22 0.35
N GLU A 92 -17.27 1.15 0.95
CA GLU A 92 -16.41 0.11 1.52
C GLU A 92 -15.64 -0.63 0.40
N PRO A 93 -14.41 -1.10 0.69
CA PRO A 93 -13.70 -2.04 -0.16
C PRO A 93 -14.53 -3.27 -0.50
N TYR A 94 -14.55 -3.65 -1.78
CA TYR A 94 -15.44 -4.70 -2.29
C TYR A 94 -14.73 -5.83 -3.03
N LEU A 95 -13.40 -5.77 -3.15
CA LEU A 95 -12.59 -6.73 -3.88
C LEU A 95 -11.36 -7.11 -3.07
N ALA A 96 -11.01 -8.39 -3.04
CA ALA A 96 -9.69 -8.88 -2.66
C ALA A 96 -9.14 -9.66 -3.87
N ILE A 97 -7.98 -9.24 -4.39
CA ILE A 97 -7.37 -9.85 -5.58
C ILE A 97 -5.87 -10.00 -5.38
N LEU A 98 -5.34 -11.17 -5.70
CA LEU A 98 -3.90 -11.40 -5.76
C LEU A 98 -3.36 -10.86 -7.09
N LEU A 99 -2.41 -9.94 -7.02
CA LEU A 99 -1.73 -9.41 -8.20
C LEU A 99 -0.21 -9.56 -8.02
N PRO A 100 0.52 -9.85 -9.13
CA PRO A 100 1.97 -9.86 -9.10
C PRO A 100 2.52 -8.45 -8.84
N ASP A 101 3.69 -8.38 -8.23
CA ASP A 101 4.38 -7.11 -8.01
C ASP A 101 4.86 -6.51 -9.34
N CYS A 102 4.95 -5.19 -9.39
CA CYS A 102 5.44 -4.48 -10.56
C CYS A 102 6.93 -4.79 -10.80
N PRO A 103 7.33 -5.16 -12.02
CA PRO A 103 8.73 -5.48 -12.33
C PRO A 103 9.62 -4.24 -12.43
N GLY A 104 9.04 -3.04 -12.34
CA GLY A 104 9.77 -1.78 -12.39
C GLY A 104 10.74 -1.68 -11.22
N ALA A 105 11.98 -1.28 -11.51
CA ALA A 105 12.98 -0.92 -10.54
C ALA A 105 13.73 0.33 -10.99
N THR A 106 14.35 1.04 -10.05
CA THR A 106 15.29 2.12 -10.36
C THR A 106 16.42 1.63 -11.27
N ALA A 107 17.03 2.52 -12.03
CA ALA A 107 18.04 2.17 -13.04
C ALA A 107 19.29 1.47 -12.46
N ASP A 108 19.58 1.71 -11.18
CA ASP A 108 20.65 1.06 -10.42
C ASP A 108 20.21 -0.27 -9.76
N GLY A 109 18.94 -0.66 -9.93
CA GLY A 109 18.34 -1.85 -9.34
C GLY A 109 18.11 -1.76 -7.83
N GLY A 110 18.23 -0.58 -7.23
CA GLY A 110 18.17 -0.37 -5.78
C GLY A 110 16.76 -0.46 -5.18
N GLU A 111 15.76 0.13 -5.85
CA GLU A 111 14.38 0.19 -5.34
C GLU A 111 13.39 -0.36 -6.37
N GLY A 112 12.63 -1.38 -5.98
CA GLY A 112 11.54 -1.95 -6.77
C GLY A 112 10.22 -1.24 -6.51
N CYS A 113 9.33 -1.22 -7.50
CA CYS A 113 8.03 -0.56 -7.37
C CYS A 113 7.13 -1.38 -6.42
N SER A 114 6.53 -0.71 -5.44
CA SER A 114 5.63 -1.36 -4.45
C SER A 114 4.19 -1.56 -4.96
N GLU A 115 3.92 -1.23 -6.22
CA GLU A 115 2.60 -1.37 -6.84
C GLU A 115 2.45 -2.70 -7.59
N PHE A 116 1.23 -3.06 -7.98
CA PHE A 116 0.96 -4.25 -8.79
C PHE A 116 1.41 -4.10 -10.25
N ALA A 117 1.70 -5.21 -10.92
CA ALA A 117 2.10 -5.19 -12.33
C ALA A 117 1.02 -4.56 -13.23
N GLY A 118 1.43 -3.62 -14.07
CA GLY A 118 0.51 -2.90 -14.96
C GLY A 118 -0.32 -1.81 -14.26
N HIS A 119 0.06 -1.39 -13.05
CA HIS A 119 -0.55 -0.25 -12.40
C HIS A 119 -0.52 1.00 -13.28
N PRO A 120 -1.57 1.86 -13.23
CA PRO A 120 -1.57 3.11 -13.96
C PRO A 120 -0.64 4.14 -13.29
N GLY A 121 -0.19 5.10 -14.08
CA GLY A 121 0.62 6.22 -13.59
C GLY A 121 2.10 5.89 -13.44
N ALA A 122 2.82 6.81 -12.80
CA ALA A 122 4.26 6.70 -12.59
C ALA A 122 4.60 5.70 -11.47
N HIS A 123 5.84 5.22 -11.45
CA HIS A 123 6.36 4.38 -10.37
C HIS A 123 6.55 5.19 -9.09
N GLY A 124 6.57 4.51 -7.94
CA GLY A 124 6.64 5.16 -6.63
C GLY A 124 7.80 6.16 -6.48
N TRP A 125 8.98 5.83 -7.00
CA TRP A 125 10.16 6.71 -6.96
C TRP A 125 10.06 7.95 -7.87
N GLU A 126 9.09 7.98 -8.80
CA GLU A 126 8.81 9.13 -9.67
C GLU A 126 7.74 10.05 -9.08
N LEU A 127 7.12 9.65 -7.95
CA LEU A 127 6.08 10.40 -7.27
C LEU A 127 6.66 11.12 -6.05
N ALA A 128 6.28 12.38 -5.89
CA ALA A 128 6.34 13.03 -4.60
C ALA A 128 5.18 12.50 -3.76
N ASP A 129 5.48 11.85 -2.64
CA ASP A 129 4.53 11.87 -1.53
C ASP A 129 4.25 13.35 -1.24
N PRO A 130 3.00 13.83 -1.07
CA PRO A 130 2.78 15.15 -0.51
C PRO A 130 3.42 15.20 0.88
N VAL A 131 4.72 15.48 0.90
CA VAL A 131 5.42 16.04 2.05
C VAL A 131 4.62 17.29 2.32
N MET A 132 3.79 17.21 3.36
CA MET A 132 3.18 18.38 3.97
C MET A 132 4.29 19.43 4.02
N PRO A 133 4.14 20.62 3.41
CA PRO A 133 5.17 21.63 3.51
C PRO A 133 5.49 21.81 5.00
N PRO A 134 6.74 22.08 5.38
CA PRO A 134 7.19 21.99 6.78
C PRO A 134 6.26 22.71 7.78
N ALA A 135 5.64 23.81 7.35
CA ALA A 135 4.64 24.56 8.10
C ALA A 135 3.36 23.76 8.41
N LEU A 136 2.85 22.97 7.47
CA LEU A 136 1.69 22.09 7.68
C LEU A 136 2.06 20.84 8.49
N LEU A 137 3.28 20.29 8.32
CA LEU A 137 3.76 19.20 9.17
C LEU A 137 3.90 19.64 10.63
N ALA A 138 4.34 20.88 10.88
CA ALA A 138 4.40 21.43 12.23
C ALA A 138 3.02 21.61 12.88
N LEU A 139 1.99 21.91 12.08
CA LEU A 139 0.62 22.12 12.57
C LEU A 139 -0.17 20.81 12.76
N PHE A 140 0.05 19.82 11.89
CA PHE A 140 -0.72 18.56 11.89
C PHE A 140 0.09 17.33 12.33
N GLY A 141 1.40 17.45 12.48
CA GLY A 141 2.29 16.36 12.93
C GLY A 141 1.82 15.66 14.21
N PRO A 142 1.38 16.39 15.26
CA PRO A 142 0.84 15.76 16.46
C PRO A 142 -0.47 14.99 16.22
N LEU A 143 -1.30 15.42 15.25
CA LEU A 143 -2.58 14.78 14.93
C LEU A 143 -2.40 13.53 14.06
N LEU A 144 -1.48 13.57 13.08
CA LEU A 144 -1.14 12.44 12.24
C LEU A 144 -0.43 11.34 13.03
N ALA A 145 0.45 11.71 13.97
CA ALA A 145 1.09 10.76 14.89
C ALA A 145 0.08 10.05 15.82
N GLU A 146 -1.07 10.68 16.10
CA GLU A 146 -2.15 10.08 16.88
C GLU A 146 -2.99 9.10 16.05
N GLN A 147 -3.12 9.33 14.74
CA GLN A 147 -3.86 8.45 13.82
C GLN A 147 -3.10 7.16 13.49
N ASP A 148 -1.77 7.21 13.51
CA ASP A 148 -0.90 6.03 13.33
C ASP A 148 -0.53 5.34 14.66
N ARG A 149 -0.97 5.88 15.81
CA ARG A 149 -0.72 5.27 17.11
C ARG A 149 -1.61 4.03 17.27
N PRO A 150 -1.04 2.83 17.48
CA PRO A 150 -1.85 1.68 17.84
C PRO A 150 -2.53 1.96 19.19
N PRO A 151 -3.79 1.52 19.40
CA PRO A 151 -4.59 1.88 20.57
C PRO A 151 -4.00 1.40 21.91
N ASP A 152 -2.94 0.60 21.89
CA ASP A 152 -2.20 0.11 23.05
C ASP A 152 -0.95 0.95 23.40
N GLY A 153 -0.68 2.04 22.67
CA GLY A 153 0.37 3.02 22.98
C GLY A 153 1.80 2.52 22.75
N ARG A 154 2.00 1.39 22.06
CA ARG A 154 3.35 0.86 21.80
C ARG A 154 3.94 1.47 20.54
N VAL A 155 5.09 2.14 20.71
CA VAL A 155 5.93 2.58 19.59
C VAL A 155 6.67 1.35 19.05
N LEU A 156 6.32 0.89 17.85
CA LEU A 156 7.11 -0.11 17.14
C LEU A 156 8.25 0.59 16.43
N ASP A 157 9.48 0.22 16.78
CA ASP A 157 10.69 0.75 16.15
C ASP A 157 10.69 0.41 14.65
N ALA A 158 10.78 1.43 13.81
CA ALA A 158 10.69 1.32 12.35
C ALA A 158 11.87 0.56 11.72
N ALA A 159 12.93 0.29 12.51
CA ALA A 159 14.17 -0.31 12.04
C ALA A 159 14.12 -1.84 11.76
N THR A 160 13.02 -2.53 12.06
CA THR A 160 12.96 -4.01 11.88
C THR A 160 12.27 -4.45 10.58
N ARG A 161 11.75 -3.53 9.76
CA ARG A 161 11.27 -3.87 8.42
C ARG A 161 12.38 -3.60 7.42
N PHE A 162 12.69 -4.59 6.59
CA PHE A 162 13.69 -4.54 5.51
C PHE A 162 15.16 -4.75 5.93
N HIS A 163 15.47 -5.96 6.40
CA HIS A 163 16.76 -6.57 6.06
C HIS A 163 16.52 -7.82 5.22
N ARG A 164 16.71 -7.68 3.90
CA ARG A 164 16.82 -8.81 2.97
C ARG A 164 18.22 -9.40 3.16
N PRO A 165 18.39 -10.68 3.58
CA PRO A 165 19.69 -11.32 3.50
C PRO A 165 20.02 -11.54 2.02
N THR A 166 21.09 -10.92 1.53
CA THR A 166 21.65 -11.24 0.22
C THR A 166 22.32 -12.61 0.30
N THR A 167 21.67 -13.65 -0.23
CA THR A 167 22.34 -14.94 -0.41
C THR A 167 23.23 -14.86 -1.64
N ASN A 168 24.51 -14.58 -1.40
CA ASN A 168 25.57 -14.75 -2.37
C ASN A 168 25.76 -16.27 -2.65
N ARG A 169 25.29 -16.76 -3.81
CA ARG A 169 25.72 -18.06 -4.34
C ARG A 169 27.13 -17.92 -4.86
N ASN A 170 28.09 -18.55 -4.18
CA ASN A 170 29.37 -18.89 -4.77
C ASN A 170 29.37 -20.39 -5.14
N PRO A 171 29.41 -20.79 -6.42
CA PRO A 171 29.75 -22.15 -6.78
C PRO A 171 31.29 -22.29 -6.74
N ALA A 172 31.80 -22.92 -5.69
CA ALA A 172 33.17 -23.39 -5.68
C ALA A 172 33.31 -24.65 -6.55
N ARG A 173 34.40 -24.63 -7.33
CA ARG A 173 35.01 -25.67 -8.17
C ARG A 173 35.01 -27.08 -7.59
#